data_AF-A0A318CFV8-F1
#
_entry.id   AF-A0A318CFV8-F1
#
_cell.length_a   1.000
_cell.length_b   1.000
_cell.length_c   1.000
_cell.angle_alpha   90.00
_cell.angle_beta   90.00
_cell.angle_gamma   90.00
#
_symmetry.space_group_name_H-M   'P 1'
#
loop_
_entity.id
_entity.type
_entity.pdbx_description
1 polymer ?
#
loop_
_entity_poly.entity_id
_entity_poly.type
_entity_poly.pdbx_seq_one_letter_code
_entity_poly.pdbx_strand_id
1 'polypeptide(L)'
;MKGIIFANAKLKEVGAKMKRIDMTGLIEKYSEKYRKAGKKEKSRILDEFIELTEYNRSYASLKLRRGYSKKNKRSKFTNTKRRGRKKKYDFEVLRKLVEIWEILDFPCGKRFKAIIEEAIEN
;
A
#
# COMPACT_ATOMS: atom_id res chain seq x y z
N MET A 1 15.76 6.10 -12.40
CA MET A 1 14.34 6.32 -12.02
C MET A 1 13.47 6.90 -13.15
N LYS A 2 13.68 6.51 -14.42
CA LYS A 2 12.94 7.06 -15.58
C LYS A 2 11.78 6.18 -16.08
N GLY A 3 11.62 4.96 -15.55
CA GLY A 3 10.64 3.97 -16.05
C GLY A 3 9.19 4.14 -15.55
N ILE A 4 8.96 4.79 -14.41
CA ILE A 4 7.62 4.90 -13.80
C ILE A 4 6.78 6.03 -14.42
N ILE A 5 7.44 7.07 -14.95
CA ILE A 5 6.76 8.25 -15.53
C ILE A 5 6.27 7.95 -16.96
N PHE A 6 7.03 7.20 -17.76
CA PHE A 6 6.66 6.89 -19.15
C PHE A 6 5.45 5.94 -19.26
N ALA A 7 5.32 4.99 -18.32
CA ALA A 7 4.16 4.09 -18.24
C ALA A 7 2.86 4.85 -17.92
N ASN A 8 2.90 5.87 -17.07
CA ASN A 8 1.73 6.67 -16.70
C ASN A 8 1.22 7.55 -17.85
N ALA A 9 2.10 8.04 -18.72
CA ALA A 9 1.72 8.84 -19.88
C ALA A 9 1.00 8.00 -20.93
N LYS A 10 1.49 6.78 -21.21
CA LYS A 10 0.82 5.87 -22.14
C LYS A 10 -0.52 5.35 -21.62
N LEU A 11 -0.61 5.06 -20.31
CA LEU A 11 -1.87 4.69 -19.65
C LEU A 11 -2.99 5.75 -19.77
N LYS A 12 -2.65 7.04 -19.79
CA LYS A 12 -3.63 8.13 -20.02
C LYS A 12 -4.17 8.14 -21.45
N GLU A 13 -3.35 7.80 -22.46
CA GLU A 13 -3.79 7.78 -23.85
C GLU A 13 -4.59 6.54 -24.22
N VAL A 14 -4.21 5.35 -23.70
CA VAL A 14 -5.00 4.13 -23.94
C VAL A 14 -6.33 4.19 -23.20
N GLY A 15 -6.37 4.80 -22.00
CA GLY A 15 -7.60 5.09 -21.27
C GLY A 15 -8.56 6.05 -21.98
N ALA A 16 -8.05 6.89 -22.90
CA ALA A 16 -8.87 7.83 -23.66
C ALA A 16 -9.49 7.21 -24.93
N LYS A 17 -8.81 6.22 -25.56
CA LYS A 17 -9.35 5.48 -26.72
C LYS A 17 -10.31 4.34 -26.33
N MET A 18 -10.20 3.80 -25.11
CA MET A 18 -11.09 2.78 -24.55
C MET A 18 -12.40 3.38 -23.96
N LYS A 19 -12.92 4.46 -24.53
CA LYS A 19 -14.14 5.15 -24.05
C LYS A 19 -15.46 4.48 -24.46
N ARG A 20 -15.42 3.34 -25.16
CA ARG A 20 -16.62 2.64 -25.69
C ARG A 20 -16.87 1.23 -25.14
N ILE A 21 -15.95 0.68 -24.34
CA ILE A 21 -16.15 -0.61 -23.65
C ILE A 21 -16.16 -0.32 -22.16
N ASP A 22 -17.24 -0.67 -21.47
CA ASP A 22 -17.34 -0.48 -20.03
C ASP A 22 -16.34 -1.40 -19.30
N MET A 23 -15.18 -0.84 -18.97
CA MET A 23 -14.11 -1.51 -18.24
C MET A 23 -14.60 -2.02 -16.87
N THR A 24 -15.64 -1.40 -16.31
CA THR A 24 -16.28 -1.86 -15.07
C THR A 24 -16.95 -3.22 -15.29
N GLY A 25 -17.84 -3.32 -16.27
CA GLY A 25 -18.53 -4.56 -16.63
C GLY A 25 -17.57 -5.67 -17.07
N LEU A 26 -16.48 -5.33 -17.78
CA LEU A 26 -15.46 -6.30 -18.16
C LEU A 26 -14.76 -6.91 -16.93
N ILE A 27 -14.33 -6.06 -15.98
CA ILE A 27 -13.68 -6.52 -14.76
C ILE A 27 -14.63 -7.37 -13.91
N GLU A 28 -15.91 -7.00 -13.83
CA GLU A 28 -16.91 -7.74 -13.06
C GLU A 28 -17.13 -9.15 -13.62
N LYS A 29 -17.38 -9.26 -14.94
CA LYS A 29 -17.55 -10.54 -15.64
C LYS A 29 -16.33 -11.46 -15.50
N TYR A 30 -15.12 -10.92 -15.68
CA TYR A 30 -13.90 -11.70 -15.54
C TYR A 30 -13.60 -12.04 -14.07
N SER A 31 -13.95 -11.17 -13.11
CA SER A 31 -13.76 -11.43 -11.68
C SER A 31 -14.61 -12.60 -11.19
N GLU A 32 -15.87 -12.69 -11.63
CA GLU A 32 -16.76 -13.80 -11.30
C GLU A 32 -16.22 -15.14 -11.82
N LYS A 33 -15.83 -15.18 -13.10
CA LYS A 33 -15.20 -16.37 -13.70
C LYS A 33 -13.91 -16.74 -12.98
N TYR A 34 -13.03 -15.77 -12.73
CA TYR A 34 -11.75 -15.99 -12.05
C TYR A 34 -11.90 -16.52 -10.62
N ARG A 35 -12.95 -16.10 -9.90
CA ARG A 35 -13.24 -16.58 -8.53
C ARG A 35 -13.75 -18.03 -8.52
N LYS A 36 -14.59 -18.40 -9.49
CA LYS A 36 -15.16 -19.76 -9.63
C LYS A 36 -14.19 -20.77 -10.26
N ALA A 37 -13.24 -20.29 -11.05
CA ALA A 37 -12.30 -21.12 -11.79
C ALA A 37 -11.31 -21.91 -10.90
N GLY A 38 -10.84 -23.06 -11.41
CA GLY A 38 -9.75 -23.84 -10.82
C GLY A 38 -8.35 -23.24 -11.11
N LYS A 39 -7.28 -23.81 -10.54
CA LYS A 39 -5.91 -23.25 -10.67
C LYS A 39 -5.44 -23.10 -12.14
N LYS A 40 -5.70 -24.10 -12.99
CA LYS A 40 -5.31 -24.07 -14.42
C LYS A 40 -6.12 -23.07 -15.22
N GLU A 41 -7.42 -23.00 -14.94
CA GLU A 41 -8.36 -22.13 -15.62
C GLU A 41 -8.14 -20.64 -15.24
N LYS A 42 -7.76 -20.35 -14.00
CA LYS A 42 -7.36 -19.00 -13.57
C LYS A 42 -6.20 -18.43 -14.38
N SER A 43 -5.24 -19.25 -14.80
CA SER A 43 -4.14 -18.79 -15.66
C SER A 43 -4.65 -18.35 -17.02
N ARG A 44 -5.52 -19.15 -17.65
CA ARG A 44 -6.12 -18.83 -18.97
C ARG A 44 -6.95 -17.55 -18.92
N ILE A 45 -7.81 -17.42 -17.90
CA ILE A 45 -8.62 -16.21 -17.67
C ILE A 45 -7.72 -14.98 -17.46
N LEU A 46 -6.55 -15.14 -16.83
CA LEU A 46 -5.59 -14.05 -16.66
C LEU A 46 -4.94 -13.67 -17.98
N ASP A 47 -4.53 -14.64 -18.79
CA ASP A 47 -3.87 -14.42 -20.08
C ASP A 47 -4.82 -13.63 -21.01
N GLU A 48 -6.06 -14.09 -21.15
CA GLU A 48 -7.11 -13.38 -21.91
C GLU A 48 -7.34 -11.95 -21.39
N PHE A 49 -7.41 -11.77 -20.08
CA PHE A 49 -7.64 -10.45 -19.48
C PHE A 49 -6.45 -9.51 -19.69
N ILE A 50 -5.22 -10.03 -19.68
CA ILE A 50 -4.00 -9.25 -19.93
C ILE A 50 -3.96 -8.81 -21.39
N GLU A 51 -4.30 -9.68 -22.33
CA GLU A 51 -4.37 -9.32 -23.76
C GLU A 51 -5.41 -8.23 -24.03
N LEU A 52 -6.56 -8.28 -23.35
CA LEU A 52 -7.64 -7.30 -23.52
C LEU A 52 -7.38 -5.94 -22.86
N THR A 53 -6.59 -5.90 -21.78
CA THR A 53 -6.47 -4.70 -20.92
C THR A 53 -5.05 -4.16 -20.83
N GLU A 54 -4.08 -4.88 -21.38
CA GLU A 54 -2.63 -4.63 -21.29
C GLU A 54 -2.14 -4.46 -19.85
N TYR A 55 -2.88 -4.98 -18.87
CA TYR A 55 -2.49 -4.93 -17.47
C TYR A 55 -1.36 -5.92 -17.20
N ASN A 56 -0.42 -5.52 -16.35
CA ASN A 56 0.57 -6.48 -15.83
C ASN A 56 -0.15 -7.64 -15.11
N ARG A 57 0.31 -8.87 -15.31
CA ARG A 57 -0.23 -10.09 -14.68
C ARG A 57 -0.49 -9.95 -13.18
N SER A 58 0.44 -9.34 -12.46
CA SER A 58 0.30 -9.09 -11.01
C SER A 58 -0.88 -8.16 -10.72
N TYR A 59 -1.02 -7.09 -11.51
CA TYR A 59 -2.09 -6.13 -11.36
C TYR A 59 -3.45 -6.69 -11.81
N ALA A 60 -3.50 -7.41 -12.95
CA ALA A 60 -4.67 -8.13 -13.43
C ALA A 60 -5.20 -9.11 -12.37
N SER A 61 -4.33 -9.96 -11.82
CA SER A 61 -4.72 -10.92 -10.79
C SER A 61 -5.22 -10.25 -9.51
N LEU A 62 -4.62 -9.13 -9.11
CA LEU A 62 -5.09 -8.34 -7.97
C LEU A 62 -6.48 -7.75 -8.24
N LYS A 63 -6.69 -7.22 -9.44
CA LYS A 63 -7.96 -6.60 -9.85
C LYS A 63 -9.08 -7.62 -9.93
N LEU A 64 -8.86 -8.78 -10.54
CA LEU A 64 -9.83 -9.88 -10.63
C LEU A 64 -10.15 -10.50 -9.26
N ARG A 65 -9.17 -10.60 -8.34
CA ARG A 65 -9.43 -11.06 -6.96
C ARG A 65 -10.31 -10.08 -6.19
N ARG A 66 -10.00 -8.78 -6.24
CA ARG A 66 -10.72 -7.74 -5.50
C ARG A 66 -12.08 -7.40 -6.11
N GLY A 67 -12.27 -7.67 -7.41
CA GLY A 67 -13.45 -7.29 -8.18
C GLY A 67 -13.56 -5.77 -8.36
N TYR A 68 -14.49 -5.34 -9.21
CA TYR A 68 -14.85 -3.91 -9.31
C TYR A 68 -15.79 -3.53 -8.15
N SER A 69 -15.30 -3.66 -6.92
CA SER A 69 -16.07 -3.21 -5.76
C SER A 69 -15.92 -1.69 -5.62
N LYS A 70 -16.92 -0.91 -6.06
CA LYS A 70 -17.09 0.49 -5.62
C LYS A 70 -17.17 0.60 -4.08
N LYS A 71 -17.46 -0.51 -3.39
CA LYS A 71 -17.45 -0.66 -1.92
C LYS A 71 -16.05 -0.86 -1.34
N ASN A 72 -14.98 -1.00 -2.15
CA ASN A 72 -13.60 -0.86 -1.68
C ASN A 72 -13.21 0.62 -1.49
N LYS A 73 -14.18 1.53 -1.36
CA LYS A 73 -13.98 2.82 -0.68
C LYS A 73 -13.68 2.50 0.77
N ARG A 74 -12.39 2.28 1.02
CA ARG A 74 -11.83 1.84 2.29
C ARG A 74 -12.26 0.40 2.49
N SER A 75 -11.30 -0.53 2.54
CA SER A 75 -11.42 -1.50 3.63
C SER A 75 -11.85 -0.64 4.80
N LYS A 76 -13.00 -0.91 5.41
CA LYS A 76 -13.17 -0.55 6.81
C LYS A 76 -11.89 -1.09 7.44
N PHE A 77 -10.88 -0.22 7.53
CA PHE A 77 -9.90 -0.25 8.59
C PHE A 77 -10.85 -0.36 9.75
N THR A 78 -11.00 -1.59 10.22
CA THR A 78 -11.48 -1.85 11.54
C THR A 78 -10.72 -0.83 12.36
N ASN A 79 -11.41 0.25 12.71
CA ASN A 79 -10.84 1.44 13.31
C ASN A 79 -10.36 1.13 14.74
N THR A 80 -10.18 -0.15 15.07
CA THR A 80 -9.17 -0.61 15.99
C THR A 80 -7.80 -0.28 15.39
N LYS A 81 -7.41 1.01 15.44
CA LYS A 81 -5.99 1.38 15.51
C LYS A 81 -5.36 0.37 16.45
N ARG A 82 -4.52 -0.52 15.93
CA ARG A 82 -3.75 -1.45 16.77
C ARG A 82 -3.16 -0.59 17.87
N ARG A 83 -3.52 -0.88 19.12
CA ARG A 83 -3.09 -0.08 20.26
C ARG A 83 -1.57 0.01 20.15
N GLY A 84 -1.06 1.23 20.01
CA GLY A 84 0.38 1.45 19.90
C GLY A 84 1.10 0.83 21.10
N ARG A 85 2.43 0.68 21.00
CA ARG A 85 3.24 0.19 22.12
C ARG A 85 2.89 0.98 23.38
N LYS A 86 2.68 0.27 24.50
CA LYS A 86 2.46 0.91 25.80
C LYS A 86 3.60 1.89 26.07
N LYS A 87 3.28 3.10 26.54
CA LYS A 87 4.27 4.09 26.95
C LYS A 87 5.11 3.48 28.08
N LYS A 88 6.44 3.59 27.98
CA LYS A 88 7.39 3.06 28.99
C LYS A 88 7.78 4.12 30.02
N TYR A 89 7.89 5.37 29.58
CA TYR A 89 8.29 6.49 30.44
C TYR A 89 7.07 7.26 30.88
N ASP A 90 7.09 7.68 32.15
CA ASP A 90 6.13 8.63 32.68
C ASP A 90 6.38 10.04 32.12
N PHE A 91 5.43 10.94 32.33
CA PHE A 91 5.45 12.28 31.76
C PHE A 91 6.68 13.09 32.20
N GLU A 92 7.08 13.00 33.46
CA GLU A 92 8.24 13.73 33.99
C GLU A 92 9.54 13.24 33.37
N VAL A 93 9.71 11.91 33.28
CA VAL A 93 10.87 11.28 32.63
C VAL A 93 10.90 11.65 31.15
N LEU A 94 9.75 11.63 30.47
CA LEU A 94 9.67 12.00 29.06
C LEU A 94 10.09 13.46 28.83
N ARG A 95 9.69 14.38 29.71
CA ARG A 95 10.10 15.79 29.62
C ARG A 95 11.61 15.93 29.68
N LYS A 96 12.26 15.27 30.66
CA LYS A 96 13.72 15.28 30.80
C LYS A 96 14.43 14.62 29.61
N LEU A 97 13.88 13.52 29.09
CA LEU A 97 14.42 12.90 27.88
C LEU A 97 14.34 13.83 26.65
N VAL A 98 13.29 14.64 26.53
CA VAL A 98 13.16 15.64 25.45
C VAL A 98 14.16 16.78 25.63
N GLU A 99 14.33 17.30 26.85
CA GLU A 99 15.34 18.34 27.15
C GLU A 99 16.75 17.87 26.74
N ILE A 100 17.15 16.66 27.13
CA ILE A 100 18.46 16.10 26.75
C ILE A 100 18.55 15.86 25.24
N TRP A 101 17.44 15.43 24.61
CA TRP A 101 17.39 15.21 23.16
C TRP A 101 17.56 16.50 22.36
N GLU A 102 17.05 17.62 22.87
CA GLU A 102 17.25 18.96 22.30
C GLU A 102 18.70 19.44 22.47
N ILE A 103 19.30 19.23 23.65
CA ILE A 103 20.72 19.59 23.91
C ILE A 103 21.66 18.82 22.96
N LEU A 104 21.34 17.56 22.66
CA LEU A 104 22.16 16.70 21.80
C LEU A 104 21.92 16.87 20.29
N ASP A 105 21.20 17.92 19.88
CA ASP A 105 20.87 18.24 18.48
C ASP A 105 20.03 17.14 17.79
N PHE A 106 18.97 16.69 18.46
CA PHE A 106 17.94 15.79 17.92
C PHE A 106 18.47 14.47 17.29
N PRO A 107 19.33 13.70 17.99
CA PRO A 107 19.89 12.47 17.43
C PRO A 107 18.82 11.39 17.22
N CYS A 108 19.02 10.52 16.23
CA CYS A 108 18.12 9.37 16.07
C CYS A 108 18.18 8.46 17.30
N GLY A 109 17.06 7.80 17.65
CA GLY A 109 16.93 7.09 18.95
C GLY A 109 18.00 6.02 19.24
N LYS A 110 18.65 5.46 18.20
CA LYS A 110 19.80 4.57 18.36
C LYS A 110 21.04 5.30 18.89
N ARG A 111 21.33 6.50 18.36
CA ARG A 111 22.44 7.36 18.79
C ARG A 111 22.14 7.97 20.16
N PHE A 112 20.90 8.42 20.37
CA PHE A 112 20.47 8.93 21.67
C PHE A 112 20.69 7.92 22.79
N LYS A 113 20.30 6.64 22.58
CA LYS A 113 20.53 5.58 23.56
C LYS A 113 22.02 5.39 23.91
N ALA A 114 22.93 5.55 22.94
CA ALA A 114 24.35 5.36 23.16
C ALA A 114 25.00 6.52 23.94
N ILE A 115 24.46 7.74 23.80
CA ILE A 115 25.03 8.96 24.40
C ILE A 115 24.39 9.27 25.75
N ILE A 116 23.14 8.87 25.97
CA ILE A 116 22.38 9.25 27.16
C ILE A 116 22.98 8.73 28.47
N GLU A 117 23.71 7.60 28.45
CA GLU A 117 24.36 7.04 29.64
C GLU A 117 25.42 8.01 30.17
N GLU A 118 26.23 8.60 29.29
CA GLU A 118 27.24 9.62 29.61
C GLU A 118 26.61 10.98 30.01
N ALA A 119 25.45 11.30 29.42
CA ALA A 119 24.74 12.55 29.69
C ALA A 119 23.99 12.58 31.05
N ILE A 120 23.81 11.43 31.71
CA ILE A 120 23.13 11.32 33.02
C ILE A 120 24.14 11.28 34.18
N GLU A 121 25.40 10.92 33.92
CA GLU A 121 26.45 10.81 34.95
C GLU A 121 27.13 12.16 35.29
N ASN A 122 26.84 13.23 34.54
CA ASN A 122 27.25 14.60 34.84
C ASN A 122 26.11 15.40 35.48
#